data_AF-A0A4C1UZ32-F1
#
_entry.id   AF-A0A4C1UZ32-F1
#
_cell.length_a   1.000
_cell.length_b   1.000
_cell.length_c   1.000
_cell.angle_alpha   90.00
_cell.angle_beta   90.00
_cell.angle_gamma   90.00
#
_symmetry.space_group_name_H-M   'P 1'
#
loop_
_entity.id
_entity.type
_entity.pdbx_description
1 polymer ?
#
loop_
_entity_poly.entity_id
_entity_poly.type
_entity_poly.pdbx_seq_one_letter_code
_entity_poly.pdbx_strand_id
1 'polypeptide(L)'
;MSRWFVPISAAGLQENNDWKSRILKEIEIAIENYVPCEKLNCSCHKAVMEEDLSVFEKGINKHQIAQIQSKGTRYQVIKGKLYRDHNCHFPARCAGVEHYLTALAPKLPNLEVIINTRDWPQLNRLWGHLPAPIFSFSKTKDYYDIMYPAWSFWEGGPAISLYPSGIGRWDKHRNSINAAAEKWPWKKKIEKAFFRGSRTNEERDALVLLARLSPDIVDAQYTKNQAWKSDARVQLLPTYDIGKLDEGLRCSNSGQRHDKDKTVGAARAAHPPVG
;
A
#
# COMPACT_ATOMS: atom_id res chain seq x y z
N MET A 1 8.98 16.73 40.89
CA MET A 1 8.33 15.69 41.72
C MET A 1 6.92 16.20 41.95
N SER A 2 5.87 15.64 41.34
CA SER A 2 5.26 14.37 41.75
C SER A 2 4.49 13.73 40.59
N ARG A 3 4.41 12.41 40.68
CA ARG A 3 3.93 11.42 39.72
C ARG A 3 2.44 11.57 39.38
N TRP A 4 2.11 11.60 38.09
CA TRP A 4 0.82 11.14 37.57
C TRP A 4 0.88 9.61 37.39
N PHE A 5 1.03 8.87 38.49
CA PHE A 5 0.72 7.44 38.48
C PHE A 5 -0.74 7.33 38.90
N VAL A 6 -1.65 7.21 37.93
CA VAL A 6 -3.00 6.71 38.22
C VAL A 6 -2.84 5.21 38.46
N PRO A 7 -3.06 4.70 39.67
CA PRO A 7 -2.97 3.27 39.93
C PRO A 7 -4.03 2.54 39.12
N ILE A 8 -3.63 1.48 38.42
CA ILE A 8 -4.55 0.59 37.73
C ILE A 8 -5.42 -0.06 38.81
N SER A 9 -6.74 0.04 38.69
CA SER A 9 -7.67 -0.59 39.62
C SER A 9 -7.54 -2.12 39.54
N ALA A 10 -7.92 -2.84 40.60
CA ALA A 10 -7.92 -4.31 40.58
C ALA A 10 -8.78 -4.89 39.43
N ALA A 11 -9.86 -4.20 39.06
CA ALA A 11 -10.66 -4.52 37.88
C ALA A 11 -9.89 -4.32 36.57
N GLY A 12 -9.14 -3.22 36.42
CA GLY A 12 -8.28 -2.99 35.25
C GLY A 12 -7.09 -3.95 35.16
N LEU A 13 -6.57 -4.44 36.29
CA LEU A 13 -5.56 -5.51 36.32
C LEU A 13 -6.15 -6.86 35.89
N GLN A 14 -7.36 -7.19 36.35
CA GLN A 14 -8.06 -8.41 35.96
C GLN A 14 -8.40 -8.43 34.47
N GLU A 15 -8.90 -7.31 33.93
CA GLU A 15 -9.21 -7.15 32.50
C GLU A 15 -7.95 -7.24 31.62
N ASN A 16 -6.84 -6.59 32.02
CA ASN A 16 -5.57 -6.67 31.29
C ASN A 16 -5.01 -8.10 31.28
N ASN A 17 -5.14 -8.84 32.40
CA ASN A 17 -4.75 -10.24 32.46
C ASN A 17 -5.62 -11.13 31.56
N ASP A 18 -6.90 -10.81 31.38
CA ASP A 18 -7.79 -11.53 30.44
C ASP A 18 -7.39 -11.28 28.98
N TRP A 19 -7.16 -10.03 28.58
CA TRP A 19 -6.67 -9.71 27.24
C TRP A 19 -5.34 -10.38 26.93
N LYS A 20 -4.38 -10.31 27.86
CA LYS A 20 -3.08 -10.97 27.69
C LYS A 20 -3.24 -12.47 27.50
N SER A 21 -4.05 -13.12 28.33
CA SER A 21 -4.31 -14.56 28.24
C SER A 21 -4.94 -14.94 26.90
N ARG A 22 -5.95 -14.19 26.46
CA ARG A 22 -6.65 -14.41 25.20
C ARG A 22 -5.73 -14.26 23.99
N ILE A 23 -4.95 -13.17 23.92
CA ILE A 23 -4.01 -12.94 22.82
C ILE A 23 -2.90 -14.00 22.79
N LEU A 24 -2.35 -14.38 23.95
CA LEU A 24 -1.34 -15.46 24.00
C LEU A 24 -1.90 -16.79 23.51
N LYS A 25 -3.13 -17.13 23.90
CA LYS A 25 -3.81 -18.33 23.41
C LYS A 25 -4.05 -18.29 21.90
N GLU A 26 -4.45 -17.14 21.35
CA GLU A 26 -4.61 -16.97 19.90
C GLU A 26 -3.27 -17.13 19.16
N ILE A 27 -2.17 -16.62 19.73
CA ILE A 27 -0.81 -16.78 19.18
C ILE A 27 -0.39 -18.26 19.21
N GLU A 28 -0.61 -18.96 20.32
CA GLU A 28 -0.28 -20.39 20.46
C GLU A 28 -1.03 -21.21 19.42
N ILE A 29 -2.35 -21.03 19.31
CA ILE A 29 -3.18 -21.69 18.30
C ILE A 29 -2.69 -21.36 16.88
N ALA A 30 -2.34 -20.10 16.60
CA ALA A 30 -1.86 -19.71 15.28
C ALA A 30 -0.51 -20.37 14.93
N ILE A 31 0.41 -20.48 15.90
CA ILE A 31 1.71 -21.14 15.72
C ILE A 31 1.54 -22.65 15.54
N GLU A 32 0.71 -23.30 16.36
CA GLU A 32 0.43 -24.74 16.27
C GLU A 32 -0.17 -25.13 14.91
N ASN A 33 -1.01 -24.27 14.34
CA ASN A 33 -1.65 -24.50 13.05
C ASN A 33 -0.84 -23.97 11.85
N TYR A 34 0.26 -23.25 12.08
CA TYR A 34 1.05 -22.68 10.98
C TYR A 34 1.86 -23.78 10.26
N VAL A 35 1.58 -23.95 8.97
CA VAL A 35 2.37 -24.79 8.08
C VAL A 35 3.17 -23.90 7.14
N PRO A 36 4.52 -23.99 7.12
CA PRO A 36 5.34 -23.25 6.17
C PRO A 36 4.94 -23.57 4.74
N CYS A 37 4.83 -22.54 3.90
CA CYS A 37 4.57 -22.77 2.49
C CYS A 37 5.80 -23.37 1.78
N GLU A 38 5.54 -24.23 0.79
CA GLU A 38 6.60 -24.77 -0.05
C GLU A 38 7.07 -23.72 -1.07
N LYS A 39 8.39 -23.57 -1.21
CA LYS A 39 9.00 -22.56 -2.10
C LYS A 39 9.41 -23.12 -3.46
N LEU A 40 9.47 -24.45 -3.60
CA LEU A 40 9.83 -25.10 -4.84
C LEU A 40 8.71 -24.91 -5.87
N ASN A 41 9.09 -24.79 -7.14
CA ASN A 41 8.14 -24.76 -8.26
C ASN A 41 7.03 -23.69 -8.15
N CYS A 42 7.31 -22.58 -7.46
CA CYS A 42 6.36 -21.48 -7.24
C CYS A 42 5.07 -21.88 -6.48
N SER A 43 5.10 -22.91 -5.62
CA SER A 43 3.87 -23.46 -5.01
C SER A 43 3.31 -22.63 -3.84
N CYS A 44 4.10 -21.79 -3.18
CA CYS A 44 3.69 -21.05 -1.97
C CYS A 44 2.36 -20.26 -2.11
N HIS A 45 2.05 -19.74 -3.30
CA HIS A 45 0.85 -18.95 -3.57
C HIS A 45 -0.12 -19.62 -4.56
N LYS A 46 0.06 -20.93 -4.83
CA LYS A 46 -0.73 -21.67 -5.82
C LYS A 46 -2.22 -21.71 -5.48
N ALA A 47 -2.56 -21.91 -4.20
CA ALA A 47 -3.93 -21.99 -3.74
C ALA A 47 -4.77 -20.74 -4.10
N VAL A 48 -4.16 -19.55 -4.09
CA VAL A 48 -4.83 -18.30 -4.49
C VAL A 48 -5.19 -18.33 -5.98
N MET A 49 -4.26 -18.78 -6.83
CA MET A 49 -4.53 -18.90 -8.27
C MET A 49 -5.60 -19.95 -8.55
N GLU A 50 -5.56 -21.09 -7.85
CA GLU A 50 -6.54 -22.16 -8.00
C GLU A 50 -7.94 -21.70 -7.56
N GLU A 51 -8.05 -21.02 -6.42
CA GLU A 51 -9.32 -20.43 -5.95
C GLU A 51 -9.88 -19.43 -6.97
N ASP A 52 -9.03 -18.52 -7.46
CA ASP A 52 -9.43 -17.48 -8.40
C ASP A 52 -9.88 -18.04 -9.76
N LEU A 53 -9.24 -19.13 -10.21
CA LEU A 53 -9.53 -19.76 -11.50
C LEU A 53 -10.64 -20.83 -11.43
N SER A 54 -10.99 -21.31 -10.23
CA SER A 54 -11.98 -22.39 -10.03
C SER A 54 -13.34 -22.09 -10.68
N VAL A 55 -13.77 -20.82 -10.68
CA VAL A 55 -15.05 -20.40 -11.28
C VAL A 55 -15.07 -20.57 -12.81
N PHE A 56 -13.90 -20.71 -13.43
CA PHE A 56 -13.71 -20.81 -14.88
C PHE A 56 -13.31 -22.22 -15.36
N GLU A 57 -13.42 -23.25 -14.51
CA GLU A 57 -13.07 -24.64 -14.85
C GLU A 57 -13.80 -25.19 -16.09
N LYS A 58 -15.03 -24.73 -16.33
CA LYS A 58 -15.83 -25.09 -17.52
C LYS A 58 -15.35 -24.41 -18.81
N GLY A 59 -14.31 -23.58 -18.73
CA GLY A 59 -13.75 -22.81 -19.83
C GLY A 59 -14.24 -21.36 -19.85
N ILE A 60 -13.51 -20.56 -20.63
CA ILE A 60 -13.77 -19.15 -20.87
C ILE A 60 -14.20 -18.99 -22.33
N ASN A 61 -15.31 -18.31 -22.57
CA ASN A 61 -15.78 -18.02 -23.92
C ASN A 61 -15.53 -16.55 -24.33
N LYS A 62 -15.59 -16.29 -25.64
CA LYS A 62 -15.35 -14.95 -26.22
C LYS A 62 -16.35 -13.91 -25.72
N HIS A 63 -17.59 -14.31 -25.43
CA HIS A 63 -18.63 -13.41 -24.95
C HIS A 63 -18.28 -12.88 -23.55
N GLN A 64 -17.77 -13.72 -22.65
CA GLN A 64 -17.29 -13.29 -21.33
C GLN A 64 -16.20 -12.22 -21.45
N ILE A 65 -15.24 -12.39 -22.37
CA ILE A 65 -14.19 -11.38 -22.61
C ILE A 65 -14.76 -10.08 -23.17
N ALA A 66 -15.65 -10.17 -24.17
CA ALA A 66 -16.27 -9.00 -24.79
C ALA A 66 -17.04 -8.14 -23.76
N GLN A 67 -17.72 -8.77 -22.79
CA GLN A 67 -18.46 -8.07 -21.74
C GLN A 67 -17.59 -7.25 -20.79
N ILE A 68 -16.32 -7.60 -20.63
CA ILE A 68 -15.41 -6.94 -19.68
C ILE A 68 -14.34 -6.08 -20.37
N GLN A 69 -14.36 -5.97 -21.70
CA GLN A 69 -13.31 -5.28 -22.45
C GLN A 69 -13.12 -3.82 -22.00
N SER A 70 -14.20 -3.12 -21.62
CA SER A 70 -14.14 -1.73 -21.14
C SER A 70 -13.69 -1.57 -19.68
N LYS A 71 -13.63 -2.68 -18.91
CA LYS A 71 -13.29 -2.69 -17.48
C LYS A 71 -11.78 -2.80 -17.24
N GLY A 72 -10.96 -2.98 -18.28
CA GLY A 72 -9.51 -3.08 -18.18
C GLY A 72 -8.81 -2.76 -19.50
N THR A 73 -7.52 -3.09 -19.56
CA THR A 73 -6.70 -3.01 -20.78
C THR A 73 -6.53 -4.42 -21.34
N ARG A 74 -6.88 -4.64 -22.61
CA ARG A 74 -6.70 -5.94 -23.24
C ARG A 74 -5.26 -6.16 -23.63
N TYR A 75 -4.76 -7.35 -23.32
CA TYR A 75 -3.48 -7.88 -23.79
C TYR A 75 -3.71 -9.20 -24.54
N GLN A 76 -2.90 -9.44 -25.55
CA GLN A 76 -2.87 -10.68 -26.28
C GLN A 76 -1.43 -11.16 -26.41
N VAL A 77 -1.19 -12.45 -26.22
CA VAL A 77 0.04 -13.10 -26.66
C VAL A 77 -0.30 -13.89 -27.92
N ILE A 78 0.38 -13.61 -29.02
CA ILE A 78 0.17 -14.32 -30.29
C ILE A 78 1.53 -14.70 -30.85
N LYS A 79 1.79 -16.00 -30.98
CA LYS A 79 3.05 -16.57 -31.48
C LYS A 79 4.27 -15.99 -30.75
N GLY A 80 4.20 -15.97 -29.42
CA GLY A 80 5.29 -15.50 -28.57
C GLY A 80 5.46 -13.98 -28.49
N LYS A 81 4.59 -13.19 -29.13
CA LYS A 81 4.65 -11.72 -29.13
C LYS A 81 3.50 -11.13 -28.32
N LEU A 82 3.80 -10.12 -27.51
CA LEU A 82 2.82 -9.37 -26.71
C LEU A 82 2.21 -8.24 -27.56
N TYR A 83 0.89 -8.14 -27.51
CA TYR A 83 0.08 -7.06 -28.09
C TYR A 83 -0.81 -6.50 -27.00
N ARG A 84 -1.16 -5.22 -27.12
CA ARG A 84 -2.04 -4.52 -26.18
C ARG A 84 -2.93 -3.55 -26.94
N ASP A 85 -4.12 -3.30 -26.40
CA ASP A 85 -4.91 -2.14 -26.81
C ASP A 85 -4.09 -0.85 -26.74
N HIS A 86 -4.32 0.07 -27.69
CA HIS A 86 -3.60 1.34 -27.75
C HIS A 86 -3.74 2.13 -26.44
N ASN A 87 -4.97 2.23 -25.92
CA ASN A 87 -5.28 2.99 -24.73
C ASN A 87 -5.01 2.17 -23.46
N CYS A 88 -4.09 2.65 -22.63
CA CYS A 88 -3.96 2.21 -21.24
C CYS A 88 -4.32 3.39 -20.33
N HIS A 89 -5.25 3.17 -19.39
CA HIS A 89 -5.73 4.22 -18.50
C HIS A 89 -4.63 4.78 -17.57
N PHE A 90 -3.69 3.93 -17.16
CA PHE A 90 -2.53 4.32 -16.35
C PHE A 90 -1.24 3.80 -17.01
N PRO A 91 -0.62 4.56 -17.93
CA PRO A 91 0.50 4.08 -18.73
C PRO A 91 1.66 3.48 -17.93
N ALA A 92 2.06 4.12 -16.82
CA ALA A 92 3.13 3.61 -15.95
C ALA A 92 2.76 2.26 -15.28
N ARG A 93 1.48 2.03 -14.97
CA ARG A 93 1.02 0.74 -14.43
C ARG A 93 1.07 -0.34 -15.50
N CYS A 94 0.66 -0.02 -16.74
CA CYS A 94 0.81 -0.94 -17.85
C CYS A 94 2.28 -1.30 -18.12
N ALA A 95 3.19 -0.33 -18.07
CA ALA A 95 4.62 -0.61 -18.24
C ALA A 95 5.17 -1.57 -17.16
N GLY A 96 4.73 -1.43 -15.90
CA GLY A 96 5.04 -2.38 -14.83
C GLY A 96 4.49 -3.80 -15.06
N VAL A 97 3.31 -3.94 -15.66
CA VAL A 97 2.75 -5.24 -16.07
C VAL A 97 3.53 -5.82 -17.27
N GLU A 98 3.80 -4.98 -18.26
CA GLU A 98 4.49 -5.33 -19.50
C GLU A 98 5.92 -5.83 -19.27
N HIS A 99 6.60 -5.35 -18.21
CA HIS A 99 7.89 -5.89 -17.79
C HIS A 99 7.85 -7.42 -17.63
N TYR A 100 6.82 -7.94 -16.95
CA TYR A 100 6.66 -9.37 -16.72
C TYR A 100 6.09 -10.09 -17.95
N LEU A 101 5.04 -9.54 -18.57
CA LEU A 101 4.40 -10.18 -19.72
C LEU A 101 5.34 -10.30 -20.92
N THR A 102 6.20 -9.31 -21.16
CA THR A 102 7.18 -9.34 -22.25
C THR A 102 8.20 -10.47 -22.05
N ALA A 103 8.66 -10.66 -20.82
CA ALA A 103 9.60 -11.74 -20.49
C ALA A 103 8.97 -13.13 -20.61
N LEU A 104 7.66 -13.24 -20.33
CA LEU A 104 6.91 -14.49 -20.39
C LEU A 104 6.39 -14.82 -21.79
N ALA A 105 6.06 -13.82 -22.62
CA ALA A 105 5.36 -13.99 -23.89
C ALA A 105 5.97 -15.09 -24.80
N PRO A 106 7.30 -15.20 -24.98
CA PRO A 106 7.90 -16.26 -25.81
C PRO A 106 7.64 -17.69 -25.32
N LYS A 107 7.28 -17.86 -24.05
CA LYS A 107 7.04 -19.16 -23.39
C LYS A 107 5.55 -19.45 -23.19
N LEU A 108 4.67 -18.51 -23.49
CA LEU A 108 3.23 -18.62 -23.29
C LEU A 108 2.53 -19.09 -24.58
N PRO A 109 1.43 -19.85 -24.46
CA PRO A 109 0.57 -20.12 -25.61
C PRO A 109 -0.11 -18.83 -26.09
N ASN A 110 -0.82 -18.93 -27.23
CA ASN A 110 -1.70 -17.84 -27.63
C ASN A 110 -2.79 -17.66 -26.58
N LEU A 111 -2.92 -16.45 -26.04
CA LEU A 111 -3.92 -16.12 -25.02
C LEU A 111 -4.36 -14.66 -25.13
N GLU A 112 -5.54 -14.37 -24.59
CA GLU A 112 -6.11 -13.04 -24.45
C GLU A 112 -6.53 -12.83 -23.00
N VAL A 113 -6.18 -11.69 -22.42
CA VAL A 113 -6.51 -11.32 -21.03
C VAL A 113 -6.92 -9.87 -20.95
N ILE A 114 -7.85 -9.56 -20.04
CA ILE A 114 -8.21 -8.19 -19.68
C ILE A 114 -7.61 -7.88 -18.31
N ILE A 115 -6.71 -6.89 -18.26
CA ILE A 115 -6.01 -6.49 -17.04
C ILE A 115 -6.53 -5.13 -16.60
N ASN A 116 -7.22 -5.10 -15.46
CA ASN A 116 -7.61 -3.88 -14.78
C ASN A 116 -6.38 -3.27 -14.07
N THR A 117 -6.06 -2.03 -14.45
CA THR A 117 -4.99 -1.22 -13.84
C THR A 117 -5.50 -0.17 -12.87
N ARG A 118 -6.80 -0.16 -12.54
CA ARG A 118 -7.41 0.72 -11.53
C ARG A 118 -7.20 0.15 -10.13
N ASP A 119 -7.46 0.97 -9.11
CA ASP A 119 -7.29 0.59 -7.71
C ASP A 119 -8.36 -0.41 -7.23
N TRP A 120 -9.57 -0.34 -7.77
CA TRP A 120 -10.70 -1.17 -7.35
C TRP A 120 -10.95 -2.35 -8.32
N PRO A 121 -11.30 -3.54 -7.82
CA PRO A 121 -11.79 -4.67 -8.63
C PRO A 121 -13.11 -4.33 -9.33
N GLN A 122 -13.49 -5.13 -10.33
CA GLN A 122 -14.50 -4.76 -11.34
C GLN A 122 -15.76 -5.62 -11.33
N LEU A 123 -15.70 -6.85 -10.82
CA LEU A 123 -16.80 -7.82 -10.90
C LEU A 123 -17.28 -8.25 -9.50
N ASN A 124 -18.01 -7.36 -8.85
CA ASN A 124 -18.65 -7.66 -7.57
C ASN A 124 -19.80 -8.69 -7.73
N ARG A 125 -19.72 -9.79 -6.96
CA ARG A 125 -20.67 -10.91 -6.91
C ARG A 125 -22.06 -10.50 -6.43
N LEU A 126 -22.13 -9.53 -5.53
CA LEU A 126 -23.38 -9.04 -4.92
C LEU A 126 -24.13 -8.05 -5.80
N TRP A 127 -23.50 -7.52 -6.85
CA TRP A 127 -24.09 -6.51 -7.75
C TRP A 127 -24.68 -7.12 -9.03
N GLY A 128 -24.87 -8.44 -9.07
CA GLY A 128 -25.43 -9.13 -10.23
C GLY A 128 -24.47 -9.28 -11.41
N HIS A 129 -23.17 -9.02 -11.22
CA HIS A 129 -22.18 -9.32 -12.26
C HIS A 129 -22.04 -10.82 -12.47
N LEU A 130 -21.92 -11.23 -13.72
CA LEU A 130 -21.59 -12.61 -14.08
C LEU A 130 -20.07 -12.83 -14.03
N PRO A 131 -19.60 -14.07 -13.74
CA PRO A 131 -18.17 -14.37 -13.77
C PRO A 131 -17.56 -14.16 -15.15
N ALA A 132 -16.49 -13.36 -15.21
CA ALA A 132 -15.65 -13.18 -16.38
C ALA A 132 -14.19 -12.99 -15.95
N PRO A 133 -13.19 -13.42 -16.75
CA PRO A 133 -11.81 -13.51 -16.33
C PRO A 133 -11.09 -12.16 -16.48
N ILE A 134 -11.37 -11.23 -15.57
CA ILE A 134 -10.65 -9.96 -15.45
C ILE A 134 -9.58 -10.07 -14.37
N PHE A 135 -8.40 -9.54 -14.64
CA PHE A 135 -7.29 -9.53 -13.70
C PHE A 135 -7.22 -8.19 -12.96
N SER A 136 -7.24 -8.20 -11.62
CA SER A 136 -7.11 -7.01 -10.75
C SER A 136 -6.08 -7.29 -9.65
N PHE A 137 -5.27 -6.30 -9.25
CA PHE A 137 -4.18 -6.56 -8.28
C PHE A 137 -4.65 -6.80 -6.83
N SER A 138 -5.90 -6.43 -6.50
CA SER A 138 -6.47 -6.54 -5.16
C SER A 138 -7.99 -6.79 -5.23
N LYS A 139 -8.52 -7.56 -4.27
CA LYS A 139 -9.94 -7.85 -4.12
C LYS A 139 -10.33 -8.31 -2.71
N THR A 140 -11.63 -8.40 -2.47
CA THR A 140 -12.24 -9.17 -1.36
C THR A 140 -12.91 -10.44 -1.90
N LYS A 141 -13.47 -11.27 -1.02
CA LYS A 141 -14.27 -12.45 -1.39
C LYS A 141 -15.50 -12.09 -2.24
N ASP A 142 -15.95 -10.84 -2.18
CA ASP A 142 -17.12 -10.35 -2.91
C ASP A 142 -16.86 -10.13 -4.39
N TYR A 143 -15.68 -10.42 -4.91
CA TYR A 143 -15.32 -10.18 -6.31
C TYR A 143 -14.92 -11.45 -7.05
N TYR A 144 -15.20 -11.50 -8.34
CA TYR A 144 -14.77 -12.56 -9.26
C TYR A 144 -13.39 -12.32 -9.87
N ASP A 145 -12.85 -11.11 -9.75
CA ASP A 145 -11.56 -10.75 -10.33
C ASP A 145 -10.45 -11.75 -9.96
N ILE A 146 -9.52 -12.01 -10.88
CA ILE A 146 -8.35 -12.88 -10.67
C ILE A 146 -7.18 -12.01 -10.23
N MET A 147 -6.54 -12.35 -9.12
CA MET A 147 -5.41 -11.58 -8.63
C MET A 147 -4.16 -11.77 -9.49
N TYR A 148 -3.41 -10.67 -9.68
CA TYR A 148 -2.08 -10.70 -10.27
C TYR A 148 -1.10 -9.85 -9.45
N PRO A 149 0.22 -10.14 -9.50
CA PRO A 149 1.21 -9.31 -8.83
C PRO A 149 1.16 -7.87 -9.34
N ALA A 150 0.98 -6.91 -8.43
CA ALA A 150 0.80 -5.51 -8.79
C ALA A 150 1.98 -4.97 -9.62
N TRP A 151 1.67 -4.08 -10.58
CA TRP A 151 2.64 -3.36 -11.41
C TRP A 151 3.81 -2.77 -10.59
N SER A 152 3.53 -2.29 -9.37
CA SER A 152 4.47 -1.63 -8.47
C SER A 152 5.61 -2.52 -7.97
N PHE A 153 5.60 -3.83 -8.22
CA PHE A 153 6.81 -4.65 -8.04
C PHE A 153 7.94 -4.18 -8.97
N TRP A 154 7.60 -3.63 -10.14
CA TRP A 154 8.54 -3.03 -11.07
C TRP A 154 8.41 -1.50 -11.15
N GLU A 155 7.23 -0.97 -11.50
CA GLU A 155 6.98 0.48 -11.60
C GLU A 155 5.47 0.85 -11.61
N GLY A 156 5.15 2.14 -11.66
CA GLY A 156 3.76 2.61 -11.74
C GLY A 156 3.01 2.63 -10.40
N GLY A 157 3.71 2.44 -9.28
CA GLY A 157 3.17 2.70 -7.95
C GLY A 157 2.95 4.20 -7.69
N PRO A 158 2.44 4.56 -6.50
CA PRO A 158 2.16 5.96 -6.15
C PRO A 158 3.39 6.86 -6.28
N ALA A 159 3.26 7.98 -6.97
CA ALA A 159 4.31 9.00 -7.05
C ALA A 159 4.23 9.95 -5.86
N ILE A 160 5.34 10.08 -5.15
CA ILE A 160 5.51 10.93 -3.98
C ILE A 160 6.85 11.66 -4.04
N SER A 161 7.09 12.65 -3.17
CA SER A 161 8.34 13.45 -3.20
C SER A 161 9.62 12.60 -3.18
N LEU A 162 9.63 11.50 -2.43
CA LEU A 162 10.75 10.55 -2.37
C LEU A 162 10.86 9.62 -3.60
N TYR A 163 9.76 9.43 -4.34
CA TYR A 163 9.65 8.54 -5.48
C TYR A 163 8.93 9.28 -6.62
N PRO A 164 9.58 10.26 -7.26
CA PRO A 164 8.93 11.11 -8.25
C PRO A 164 8.46 10.34 -9.49
N SER A 165 9.12 9.22 -9.82
CA SER A 165 8.73 8.29 -10.90
C SER A 165 7.71 7.22 -10.47
N GLY A 166 7.14 7.32 -9.26
CA GLY A 166 6.32 6.27 -8.67
C GLY A 166 7.14 5.24 -7.89
N ILE A 167 6.56 4.73 -6.81
CA ILE A 167 7.11 3.58 -6.08
C ILE A 167 7.19 2.38 -7.04
N GLY A 168 8.31 1.67 -6.98
CA GLY A 168 8.66 0.59 -7.90
C GLY A 168 9.90 -0.15 -7.42
N ARG A 169 10.46 -0.99 -8.29
CA ARG A 169 11.77 -1.64 -8.11
C ARG A 169 11.87 -2.35 -6.77
N TRP A 170 10.92 -3.26 -6.51
CA TRP A 170 10.91 -4.08 -5.30
C TRP A 170 12.22 -4.85 -5.10
N ASP A 171 12.88 -5.20 -6.21
CA ASP A 171 14.20 -5.80 -6.24
C ASP A 171 15.30 -4.96 -5.56
N LYS A 172 15.24 -3.62 -5.71
CA LYS A 172 16.13 -2.68 -5.02
C LYS A 172 15.60 -2.36 -3.62
N HIS A 173 14.28 -2.26 -3.49
CA HIS A 173 13.64 -1.87 -2.24
C HIS A 173 13.90 -2.88 -1.11
N ARG A 174 13.83 -4.19 -1.40
CA ARG A 174 14.18 -5.25 -0.44
C ARG A 174 15.60 -5.11 0.10
N ASN A 175 16.58 -4.72 -0.73
CA ASN A 175 17.96 -4.53 -0.29
C ASN A 175 18.07 -3.32 0.65
N SER A 176 17.37 -2.22 0.31
CA SER A 176 17.31 -1.03 1.16
C SER A 176 16.64 -1.32 2.50
N ILE A 177 15.57 -2.12 2.53
CA ILE A 177 14.89 -2.53 3.76
C ILE A 177 15.82 -3.39 4.61
N ASN A 178 16.52 -4.37 4.02
CA ASN A 178 17.45 -5.24 4.75
C ASN A 178 18.57 -4.43 5.41
N ALA A 179 19.20 -3.52 4.67
CA ALA A 179 20.24 -2.64 5.23
C ALA A 179 19.71 -1.75 6.37
N ALA A 180 18.49 -1.22 6.24
CA ALA A 180 17.86 -0.43 7.30
C ALA A 180 17.49 -1.30 8.53
N ALA A 181 17.06 -2.54 8.34
CA ALA A 181 16.76 -3.47 9.41
C ALA A 181 18.02 -3.86 10.22
N GLU A 182 19.15 -4.08 9.55
CA GLU A 182 20.46 -4.32 10.20
C GLU A 182 20.92 -3.12 11.04
N LYS A 183 20.69 -1.91 10.55
CA LYS A 183 20.98 -0.65 11.26
C LYS A 183 20.10 -0.46 12.49
N TRP A 184 18.85 -0.93 12.45
CA TRP A 184 17.85 -0.78 13.52
C TRP A 184 17.39 -2.13 14.08
N PRO A 185 18.26 -2.88 14.80
CA PRO A 185 17.89 -4.13 15.46
C PRO A 185 16.82 -3.88 16.53
N TRP A 186 16.06 -4.93 16.87
CA TRP A 186 14.87 -4.85 17.75
C TRP A 186 15.08 -3.99 19.00
N LYS A 187 16.13 -4.25 19.78
CA LYS A 187 16.45 -3.53 21.03
C LYS A 187 16.77 -2.04 20.86
N LYS A 188 17.03 -1.58 19.62
CA LYS A 188 17.29 -0.16 19.29
C LYS A 188 16.07 0.55 18.71
N LYS A 189 14.97 -0.16 18.44
CA LYS A 189 13.74 0.45 17.94
C LYS A 189 13.07 1.24 19.05
N ILE A 190 12.42 2.34 18.70
CA ILE A 190 11.65 3.13 19.65
C ILE A 190 10.35 2.37 19.97
N GLU A 191 10.03 2.25 21.26
CA GLU A 191 8.82 1.58 21.77
C GLU A 191 7.58 2.48 21.58
N LYS A 192 7.32 2.86 20.33
CA LYS A 192 6.19 3.71 19.92
C LYS A 192 5.62 3.18 18.60
N ALA A 193 4.31 3.05 18.52
CA ALA A 193 3.65 2.69 17.27
C ALA A 193 3.82 3.81 16.24
N PHE A 194 3.94 3.50 14.95
CA PHE A 194 4.24 4.49 13.92
C PHE A 194 3.36 4.34 12.67
N PHE A 195 2.87 5.45 12.13
CA PHE A 195 2.18 5.50 10.83
C PHE A 195 2.41 6.83 10.10
N ARG A 196 2.69 6.75 8.79
CA ARG A 196 2.71 7.90 7.87
C ARG A 196 2.08 7.52 6.54
N GLY A 197 1.02 8.21 6.16
CA GLY A 197 0.34 8.00 4.89
C GLY A 197 -0.87 8.90 4.75
N SER A 198 -1.45 9.00 3.56
CA SER A 198 -2.64 9.85 3.36
C SER A 198 -3.94 9.20 3.84
N ARG A 199 -5.01 9.98 4.00
CA ARG A 199 -6.35 9.49 4.37
C ARG A 199 -7.07 8.89 3.16
N THR A 200 -6.65 7.69 2.74
CA THR A 200 -7.30 6.94 1.64
C THR A 200 -8.51 6.11 2.08
N ASN A 201 -8.63 5.84 3.38
CA ASN A 201 -9.76 5.18 4.02
C ASN A 201 -9.89 5.76 5.46
N GLU A 202 -11.11 5.93 5.94
CA GLU A 202 -11.46 6.44 7.28
C GLU A 202 -11.12 5.47 8.43
N GLU A 203 -10.92 4.18 8.15
CA GLU A 203 -10.43 3.18 9.12
C GLU A 203 -9.10 3.60 9.78
N ARG A 204 -8.35 4.51 9.17
CA ARG A 204 -7.09 5.06 9.69
C ARG A 204 -7.30 6.15 10.76
N ASP A 205 -8.50 6.71 10.87
CA ASP A 205 -8.77 7.88 11.71
C ASP A 205 -8.53 7.60 13.19
N ALA A 206 -8.98 6.44 13.68
CA ALA A 206 -8.84 6.08 15.10
C ALA A 206 -7.37 6.09 15.56
N LEU A 207 -6.46 5.58 14.73
CA LEU A 207 -5.02 5.57 15.03
C LEU A 207 -4.42 6.99 15.04
N VAL A 208 -4.81 7.81 14.07
CA VAL A 208 -4.33 9.21 13.96
C VAL A 208 -4.90 10.08 15.08
N LEU A 209 -6.14 9.85 15.50
CA LEU A 209 -6.74 10.50 16.68
C LEU A 209 -6.04 10.06 17.97
N LEU A 210 -5.77 8.77 18.13
CA LEU A 210 -5.02 8.24 19.28
C LEU A 210 -3.63 8.85 19.40
N ALA A 211 -2.90 9.03 18.30
CA ALA A 211 -1.59 9.68 18.32
C ALA A 211 -1.63 11.15 18.79
N ARG A 212 -2.76 11.84 18.64
CA ARG A 212 -2.93 13.21 19.19
C ARG A 212 -3.21 13.20 20.69
N LEU A 213 -4.01 12.24 21.13
CA LEU A 213 -4.38 12.10 22.55
C LEU A 213 -3.21 11.57 23.38
N SER A 214 -2.44 10.64 22.81
CA SER A 214 -1.37 9.92 23.49
C SER A 214 -0.11 9.84 22.62
N PRO A 215 0.56 10.97 22.35
CA PRO A 215 1.72 11.04 21.45
C PRO A 215 2.93 10.25 21.97
N ASP A 216 2.96 9.89 23.26
CA ASP A 216 4.03 9.10 23.86
C ASP A 216 3.97 7.62 23.49
N ILE A 217 2.82 7.09 23.05
CA ILE A 217 2.64 5.67 22.69
C ILE A 217 2.39 5.45 21.19
N VAL A 218 1.91 6.46 20.46
CA VAL A 218 1.66 6.39 19.01
C VAL A 218 2.14 7.67 18.32
N ASP A 219 2.92 7.51 17.25
CA ASP A 219 3.26 8.54 16.30
C ASP A 219 2.61 8.25 14.93
N ALA A 220 1.39 8.77 14.73
CA ALA A 220 0.62 8.60 13.49
C ALA A 220 0.16 9.94 12.92
N GLN A 221 0.42 10.18 11.64
CA GLN A 221 0.05 11.44 10.98
C GLN A 221 -0.36 11.23 9.52
N TYR A 222 -1.31 12.05 9.06
CA TYR A 222 -1.72 12.09 7.66
C TYR A 222 -0.74 12.89 6.80
N THR A 223 -0.46 12.35 5.61
CA THR A 223 0.27 13.05 4.53
C THR A 223 -0.71 13.48 3.42
N LYS A 224 -0.28 14.39 2.54
CA LYS A 224 -1.09 14.78 1.37
C LYS A 224 -0.90 13.77 0.23
N ASN A 225 -1.98 13.51 -0.50
CA ASN A 225 -1.94 12.78 -1.77
C ASN A 225 -2.38 13.70 -2.92
N GLN A 226 -2.24 13.22 -4.15
CA GLN A 226 -2.56 13.99 -5.36
C GLN A 226 -4.05 14.31 -5.51
N ALA A 227 -4.93 13.62 -4.78
CA ALA A 227 -6.38 13.79 -4.83
C ALA A 227 -6.91 14.71 -3.70
N TRP A 228 -6.02 15.41 -3.00
CA TRP A 228 -6.39 16.34 -1.94
C TRP A 228 -7.23 17.50 -2.51
N LYS A 229 -8.47 17.69 -2.00
CA LYS A 229 -9.40 18.73 -2.51
C LYS A 229 -9.72 19.84 -1.49
N SER A 230 -9.69 19.56 -0.19
CA SER A 230 -9.97 20.54 0.86
C SER A 230 -9.56 20.04 2.25
N ASP A 231 -9.29 20.99 3.15
CA ASP A 231 -9.04 20.75 4.57
C ASP A 231 -10.26 20.19 5.32
N ALA A 232 -11.47 20.25 4.75
CA ALA A 232 -12.67 19.68 5.37
C ALA A 232 -12.58 18.15 5.55
N ARG A 233 -11.76 17.46 4.76
CA ARG A 233 -11.46 16.01 4.94
C ARG A 233 -10.33 15.72 5.92
N VAL A 234 -9.64 16.76 6.38
CA VAL A 234 -8.56 16.73 7.37
C VAL A 234 -8.74 17.93 8.30
N GLN A 235 -9.92 18.06 8.92
CA GLN A 235 -10.06 19.08 9.95
C GLN A 235 -9.15 18.68 11.11
N LEU A 236 -8.18 19.55 11.39
CA LEU A 236 -7.22 19.55 12.50
C LEU A 236 -5.89 18.82 12.32
N LEU A 237 -5.18 18.87 11.18
CA LEU A 237 -3.77 18.43 11.16
C LEU A 237 -2.82 19.23 10.25
N PRO A 238 -1.64 19.66 10.76
CA PRO A 238 -0.52 19.98 9.89
C PRO A 238 -0.06 18.72 9.15
N THR A 239 0.16 18.85 7.84
CA THR A 239 0.63 17.75 6.99
C THR A 239 2.15 17.70 7.00
N TYR A 240 2.71 16.51 7.20
CA TYR A 240 4.16 16.30 7.21
C TYR A 240 4.65 15.68 5.90
N ASP A 241 5.88 16.02 5.52
CA ASP A 241 6.59 15.38 4.40
C ASP A 241 6.83 13.91 4.70
N ILE A 242 6.81 13.10 3.64
CA ILE A 242 7.05 11.66 3.75
C ILE A 242 8.52 11.44 4.09
N GLY A 243 8.78 10.94 5.30
CA GLY A 243 10.09 10.45 5.71
C GLY A 243 10.52 9.21 4.91
N LYS A 244 11.83 8.96 4.79
CA LYS A 244 12.32 7.76 4.09
C LYS A 244 11.78 6.49 4.77
N LEU A 245 11.63 5.39 4.03
CA LEU A 245 11.23 4.09 4.61
C LEU A 245 12.20 3.60 5.72
N ASP A 246 13.48 4.02 5.71
CA ASP A 246 14.44 3.85 6.83
C ASP A 246 13.94 4.50 8.14
N GLU A 247 13.26 5.65 8.05
CA GLU A 247 12.69 6.34 9.21
C GLU A 247 11.49 5.60 9.82
N GLY A 248 10.77 4.80 9.02
CA GLY A 248 9.73 3.91 9.52
C GLY A 248 10.29 2.73 10.33
N LEU A 249 11.49 2.24 10.00
CA LEU A 249 12.18 1.17 10.75
C LEU A 249 12.86 1.66 12.03
N ARG A 250 13.15 2.98 12.10
CA ARG A 250 13.61 3.72 13.27
C ARG A 250 12.46 4.13 14.20
N CYS A 251 11.27 4.44 13.64
CA CYS A 251 10.16 5.21 14.20
C CYS A 251 10.57 6.67 14.51
N SER A 252 10.24 7.61 13.61
CA SER A 252 10.81 8.98 13.57
C SER A 252 10.70 9.83 14.86
N ASN A 253 11.78 10.56 15.19
CA ASN A 253 11.77 11.74 16.07
C ASN A 253 11.46 12.98 15.21
N SER A 254 10.21 13.43 15.16
CA SER A 254 9.88 14.73 14.52
C SER A 254 9.94 15.88 15.53
N GLY A 255 11.14 16.15 16.05
CA GLY A 255 11.44 17.28 16.92
C GLY A 255 12.01 18.52 16.21
N GLN A 256 12.09 18.56 14.88
CA GLN A 256 12.55 19.75 14.16
C GLN A 256 11.41 20.36 13.34
N ARG A 257 10.75 21.37 13.92
CA ARG A 257 10.13 22.43 13.15
C ARG A 257 11.23 23.06 12.30
N HIS A 258 11.16 22.91 10.97
CA HIS A 258 11.81 23.89 10.12
C HIS A 258 10.96 25.16 10.17
N ASP A 259 11.37 26.05 11.07
CA ASP A 259 10.91 27.43 11.14
C ASP A 259 11.35 28.11 9.83
N LYS A 260 10.46 28.13 8.83
CA LYS A 260 10.58 29.02 7.68
C LYS A 260 9.86 30.31 8.00
N ASP A 261 10.33 31.01 9.02
CA ASP A 261 10.02 32.41 9.21
C ASP A 261 11.26 33.14 9.73
N LYS A 262 11.81 34.00 8.85
CA LYS A 262 12.82 35.06 9.04
C LYS A 262 13.84 35.05 7.91
N THR A 263 13.50 35.71 6.81
CA THR A 263 14.25 36.85 6.26
C THR A 263 13.51 37.37 5.03
N VAL A 264 12.48 38.19 5.27
CA VAL A 264 12.08 39.19 4.27
C VAL A 264 13.22 40.19 4.25
N GLY A 265 14.01 40.15 3.18
CA GLY A 265 15.03 41.15 2.91
C GLY A 265 14.36 42.53 2.84
N ALA A 266 14.77 43.42 3.73
CA ALA A 266 14.42 44.82 3.66
C ALA A 266 15.02 45.39 2.36
N ALA A 267 14.17 45.63 1.38
CA ALA A 267 14.51 46.44 0.22
C ALA A 267 14.81 47.86 0.71
N ARG A 268 16.07 48.28 0.62
CA ARG A 268 16.48 49.68 0.82
C ARG A 268 15.88 50.52 -0.31
N ALA A 269 15.00 51.45 0.06
CA ALA A 269 14.61 52.56 -0.81
C ALA A 269 15.81 53.51 -0.98
N ALA A 270 16.15 53.79 -2.23
CA ALA A 270 17.10 54.83 -2.60
C ALA A 270 16.39 56.19 -2.61
N HIS A 271 16.98 57.18 -1.92
CA HIS A 271 16.70 58.59 -2.15
C HIS A 271 17.97 59.28 -2.66
N PRO A 272 17.86 60.28 -3.56
CA PRO A 272 18.97 60.91 -4.26
C PRO A 272 19.69 61.95 -3.39
N PRO A 273 20.93 62.34 -3.72
CA PRO A 273 21.66 63.35 -2.96
C PRO A 273 21.15 64.75 -3.30
N VAL A 274 20.97 65.55 -2.25
CA VAL A 274 20.93 67.02 -2.31
C VAL A 274 22.21 67.48 -1.61
N GLY A 275 23.03 68.25 -2.32
CA GLY A 275 24.31 68.80 -1.84
C GLY A 275 25.38 68.75 -2.90
#